data_AF-A0A5C7J3Z5-F1
#
_entry.id   AF-A0A5C7J3Z5-F1
#
_cell.length_a   1.000
_cell.length_b   1.000
_cell.length_c   1.000
_cell.angle_alpha   90.00
_cell.angle_beta   90.00
_cell.angle_gamma   90.00
#
_symmetry.space_group_name_H-M   'P 1'
#
loop_
_entity.id
_entity.type
_entity.pdbx_description
1 polymer ?
#
loop_
_entity_poly.entity_id
_entity_poly.type
_entity_poly.pdbx_seq_one_letter_code
_entity_poly.pdbx_strand_id
1 'polypeptide(L)'
;MESLHEYTLRGLEIYKSGKIYVQSLTSMIPALCMDVQAGQAILDMTAAPGGKTTQIASILGGNCRITALEKFGIRYEKLEHTIGAQ
;
A
#
# COMPACT_ATOMS: atom_id res chain seq x y z
N MET A 1 1.23 -14.03 -19.43
CA MET A 1 0.55 -14.88 -18.42
C MET A 1 0.37 -14.14 -17.09
N GLU A 2 1.39 -13.46 -16.55
CA GLU A 2 1.26 -12.68 -15.29
C GLU A 2 0.24 -11.54 -15.39
N SER A 3 0.27 -10.77 -16.48
CA SER A 3 -0.67 -9.64 -16.67
C SER A 3 -2.15 -10.08 -16.66
N LEU A 4 -2.47 -11.24 -17.23
CA LEU A 4 -3.84 -11.76 -17.28
C LEU A 4 -4.40 -12.11 -15.89
N HIS A 5 -3.55 -12.65 -15.01
CA HIS A 5 -3.92 -12.94 -13.63
C HIS A 5 -4.14 -11.66 -12.82
N GLU A 6 -3.27 -10.66 -13.00
CA GLU A 6 -3.41 -9.36 -12.34
C GLU A 6 -4.72 -8.67 -12.72
N TYR A 7 -5.09 -8.64 -14.01
CA TYR A 7 -6.38 -8.10 -14.45
C TYR A 7 -7.57 -8.85 -13.84
N THR A 8 -7.46 -10.18 -13.72
CA THR A 8 -8.49 -10.99 -13.09
C THR A 8 -8.66 -10.62 -11.61
N LEU A 9 -7.55 -10.51 -10.86
CA LEU A 9 -7.56 -10.11 -9.45
C LEU A 9 -8.14 -8.71 -9.25
N ARG A 10 -7.78 -7.76 -10.11
CA ARG A 10 -8.32 -6.39 -10.08
C ARG A 10 -9.82 -6.32 -10.39
N GLY A 11 -10.37 -7.32 -11.07
CA GLY A 11 -11.80 -7.42 -11.36
C GLY A 11 -12.66 -7.89 -10.17
N LEU A 12 -12.05 -8.54 -9.17
CA LEU A 12 -12.75 -9.12 -8.03
C LEU A 12 -13.29 -8.05 -7.06
N GLU A 13 -14.42 -8.34 -6.43
CA GLU A 13 -15.03 -7.44 -5.45
C GLU A 13 -14.14 -7.21 -4.23
N ILE A 14 -13.37 -8.23 -3.83
CA ILE A 14 -12.42 -8.13 -2.73
C ILE A 14 -11.28 -7.13 -3.03
N TYR A 15 -10.92 -6.94 -4.30
CA TYR A 15 -9.98 -5.89 -4.70
C TYR A 15 -10.65 -4.52 -4.72
N LYS A 16 -11.85 -4.42 -5.31
CA LYS A 16 -12.61 -3.15 -5.41
C LYS A 16 -13.01 -2.57 -4.06
N SER A 17 -13.32 -3.44 -3.10
CA SER A 17 -13.61 -3.08 -1.70
C SER A 17 -12.35 -2.87 -0.85
N GLY A 18 -11.15 -2.89 -1.47
CA GLY A 18 -9.89 -2.57 -0.81
C GLY A 18 -9.36 -3.61 0.17
N LYS A 19 -9.98 -4.80 0.24
CA LYS A 19 -9.57 -5.87 1.16
C LYS A 19 -8.26 -6.55 0.74
N ILE A 20 -7.88 -6.43 -0.53
CA ILE A 20 -6.57 -6.86 -1.04
C ILE A 20 -5.95 -5.77 -1.91
N TYR A 21 -4.62 -5.75 -1.98
CA TYR A 21 -3.86 -4.93 -2.91
C TYR A 21 -2.93 -5.83 -3.74
N VAL A 22 -2.90 -5.63 -5.06
CA VAL A 22 -2.01 -6.40 -5.95
C VAL A 22 -0.64 -5.73 -5.97
N GLN A 23 0.38 -6.45 -5.51
CA GLN A 23 1.74 -5.95 -5.35
C GLN A 23 2.77 -7.00 -5.75
N SER A 24 3.92 -6.57 -6.28
CA SER A 24 5.04 -7.47 -6.59
C SER A 24 5.72 -7.96 -5.30
N LEU A 25 6.24 -9.19 -5.33
CA LEU A 25 6.98 -9.78 -4.19
C LEU A 25 8.14 -8.88 -3.74
N THR A 26 8.92 -8.35 -4.68
CA THR A 26 10.05 -7.47 -4.39
C THR A 26 9.64 -6.17 -3.69
N SER A 27 8.44 -5.66 -3.98
CA SER A 27 7.92 -4.48 -3.30
C SER A 27 7.52 -4.76 -1.86
N MET A 28 7.23 -6.02 -1.51
CA MET A 28 6.79 -6.41 -0.17
C MET A 28 7.94 -6.57 0.83
N ILE A 29 9.13 -6.92 0.33
CA ILE A 29 10.31 -7.22 1.16
C ILE A 29 10.65 -6.07 2.13
N PRO A 30 10.70 -4.78 1.72
CA PRO A 30 11.09 -3.70 2.64
C PRO A 30 10.22 -3.64 3.89
N ALA A 31 8.89 -3.67 3.75
CA ALA A 31 7.98 -3.60 4.89
C ALA A 31 8.08 -4.83 5.82
N LEU A 32 8.43 -6.00 5.28
CA LEU A 32 8.64 -7.22 6.07
C LEU A 32 10.00 -7.23 6.79
N CYS A 33 11.01 -6.58 6.23
CA CYS A 33 12.32 -6.46 6.85
C CYS A 33 12.42 -5.30 7.85
N MET A 34 11.45 -4.38 7.84
CA MET A 34 11.35 -3.33 8.83
C MET A 34 10.79 -3.92 10.13
N ASP A 35 11.50 -3.75 11.23
CA ASP A 35 11.04 -4.12 12.58
C ASP A 35 10.02 -3.08 13.11
N VAL A 36 8.92 -2.91 12.39
CA VAL A 36 7.86 -1.96 12.73
C VAL A 36 7.08 -2.44 13.95
N GLN A 37 6.78 -1.51 14.86
CA GLN A 37 6.12 -1.79 16.13
C GLN A 37 4.82 -0.97 16.25
N ALA A 38 3.82 -1.54 16.93
CA ALA A 38 2.56 -0.85 17.17
C ALA A 38 2.77 0.48 17.93
N GLY A 39 2.01 1.50 17.55
CA GLY A 39 2.10 2.86 18.11
C GLY A 39 3.22 3.73 17.53
N GLN A 40 4.05 3.21 16.61
CA GLN A 40 5.10 4.00 15.98
C GLN A 40 4.56 5.07 15.02
N ALA A 41 5.31 6.17 14.93
CA ALA A 41 5.18 7.17 13.88
C ALA A 41 6.16 6.82 12.74
N ILE A 42 5.64 6.69 11.52
CA ILE A 42 6.37 6.23 10.34
C ILE A 42 6.29 7.31 9.26
N LEU A 43 7.41 7.57 8.58
CA LEU A 43 7.49 8.48 7.44
C LEU A 43 7.78 7.68 6.17
N ASP A 44 6.84 7.67 5.24
CA ASP A 44 7.04 7.14 3.89
C ASP A 44 7.31 8.32 2.94
N MET A 45 8.58 8.53 2.61
CA MET A 45 9.04 9.71 1.86
C MET A 45 8.65 9.70 0.39
N THR A 46 8.31 8.54 -0.19
CA THR A 46 7.98 8.36 -1.61
C THR A 46 6.85 7.35 -1.75
N ALA A 47 5.69 7.71 -1.21
CA ALA A 47 4.64 6.75 -0.92
C ALA A 47 3.89 6.26 -2.15
N ALA A 48 3.73 7.08 -3.21
CA ALA A 48 2.92 6.67 -4.36
C ALA A 48 3.51 5.44 -5.09
N PRO A 49 2.67 4.45 -5.47
CA PRO A 49 1.21 4.52 -5.46
C PRO A 49 0.53 4.16 -4.13
N GLY A 50 1.25 3.77 -3.07
CA GLY A 50 0.70 3.58 -1.72
C GLY A 50 0.79 2.16 -1.17
N GLY A 51 1.15 1.16 -1.99
CA GLY A 51 1.13 -0.25 -1.58
C GLY A 51 2.03 -0.60 -0.38
N LYS A 52 3.20 0.02 -0.25
CA LYS A 52 4.09 -0.20 0.92
C LYS A 52 3.52 0.46 2.16
N THR A 53 2.99 1.68 2.02
CA THR A 53 2.31 2.41 3.09
C THR A 53 1.16 1.60 3.67
N THR A 54 0.28 1.06 2.81
CA THR A 54 -0.88 0.26 3.24
C THR A 54 -0.44 -1.10 3.77
N GLN A 55 0.62 -1.69 3.23
CA GLN A 55 1.20 -2.93 3.78
C GLN A 55 1.72 -2.73 5.21
N ILE A 56 2.44 -1.63 5.49
CA ILE A 56 2.91 -1.32 6.85
C ILE A 56 1.72 -1.13 7.79
N ALA A 57 0.70 -0.38 7.38
CA ALA A 57 -0.52 -0.19 8.17
C ALA A 57 -1.22 -1.53 8.45
N SER A 58 -1.26 -2.43 7.47
CA SER A 58 -1.84 -3.77 7.57
C SER A 58 -1.07 -4.65 8.56
N ILE A 59 0.27 -4.68 8.49
CA ILE A 59 1.14 -5.42 9.44
C ILE A 59 0.88 -4.98 10.88
N LEU A 60 0.65 -3.69 11.10
CA LEU A 60 0.43 -3.10 12.42
C LEU A 60 -1.05 -3.08 12.85
N GLY A 61 -1.96 -3.64 12.05
CA GLY A 61 -3.40 -3.64 12.35
C GLY A 61 -4.00 -2.23 12.51
N GLY A 62 -3.46 -1.24 11.80
CA GLY A 62 -3.86 0.16 11.92
C GLY A 62 -3.35 0.87 13.18
N ASN A 63 -2.62 0.19 14.07
CA ASN A 63 -2.04 0.81 15.26
C ASN A 63 -0.70 1.48 14.94
N CYS A 64 -0.75 2.54 14.15
CA CYS A 64 0.41 3.37 13.80
C CYS A 64 -0.04 4.73 13.29
N ARG A 65 0.91 5.67 13.18
CA ARG A 65 0.71 6.93 12.48
C ARG A 65 1.67 6.99 11.31
N ILE A 66 1.17 6.92 10.08
CA ILE A 66 2.00 7.02 8.88
C ILE A 66 1.82 8.39 8.23
N THR A 67 2.92 9.08 7.96
CA THR A 67 2.96 10.26 7.09
C THR A 67 3.45 9.82 5.72
N ALA A 68 2.57 9.85 4.72
CA ALA A 68 2.87 9.45 3.35
C ALA A 68 3.10 10.69 2.47
N LEU A 69 4.28 10.79 1.86
CA LEU A 69 4.67 11.93 1.03
C LEU A 69 4.71 11.54 -0.45
N GLU A 70 4.19 12.41 -1.31
CA GLU A 70 4.37 12.36 -2.75
C GLU A 70 4.47 13.78 -3.29
N LYS A 71 5.46 14.02 -4.15
CA LYS A 71 5.79 15.36 -4.65
C LYS A 71 4.98 15.73 -5.90
N PHE A 72 4.60 14.75 -6.71
CA PHE A 72 3.99 14.97 -8.01
C PHE A 72 2.48 14.74 -7.98
N GLY A 73 1.69 15.73 -8.41
CA GLY A 73 0.21 15.69 -8.34
C GLY A 73 -0.43 14.42 -8.92
N ILE A 74 -0.06 14.03 -10.15
CA ILE A 74 -0.61 12.82 -10.80
C ILE A 74 -0.30 11.55 -9.98
N ARG A 75 0.85 11.49 -9.33
CA ARG A 75 1.21 10.37 -8.46
C ARG A 75 0.49 10.45 -7.11
N TYR A 76 0.27 11.67 -6.61
CA TYR A 76 -0.46 11.91 -5.39
C TYR A 76 -1.92 11.43 -5.51
N GLU A 77 -2.58 11.68 -6.64
CA GLU A 77 -3.95 11.17 -6.88
C GLU A 77 -4.01 9.64 -6.78
N LYS A 78 -3.00 8.93 -7.31
CA LYS A 78 -2.90 7.47 -7.20
C LYS A 78 -2.66 7.00 -5.76
N LEU A 79 -1.84 7.74 -5.02
CA LEU A 79 -1.58 7.50 -3.61
C LEU A 79 -2.85 7.67 -2.79
N GLU A 80 -3.55 8.78 -2.96
CA GLU A 80 -4.80 9.11 -2.28
C GLU A 80 -5.87 8.06 -2.58
N HIS A 81 -6.04 7.66 -3.84
CA HIS A 81 -6.96 6.59 -4.20
C HIS A 81 -6.61 5.26 -3.51
N THR A 82 -5.33 4.89 -3.47
CA THR A 82 -4.91 3.62 -2.87
C THR A 82 -5.11 3.61 -1.36
N ILE A 83 -4.73 4.69 -0.65
CA ILE A 83 -4.91 4.81 0.80
C ILE A 83 -6.39 4.96 1.15
N GLY A 84 -7.18 5.69 0.36
CA GLY A 84 -8.61 5.86 0.62
C GLY A 84 -9.41 4.57 0.41
N ALA A 85 -8.91 3.66 -0.43
CA ALA A 85 -9.54 2.37 -0.66
C ALA A 85 -9.13 1.30 0.37
N GLN A 86 -7.91 1.37 0.94
CA GLN A 86 -7.28 0.33 1.79
C GLN A 86 -7.33 0.70 3.27
#